data_AF-Q21V23-F1
#
_entry.id   AF-Q21V23-F1
#
_cell.length_a   1.000
_cell.length_b   1.000
_cell.length_c   1.000
_cell.angle_alpha   90.00
_cell.angle_beta   90.00
_cell.angle_gamma   90.00
#
_symmetry.space_group_name_H-M   'P 1'
#
loop_
_entity.id
_entity.type
_entity.pdbx_description
1 polymer ?
#
loop_
_entity_poly.entity_id
_entity_poly.type
_entity_poly.pdbx_seq_one_letter_code
_entity_poly.pdbx_strand_id
1 'polypeptide(L)'
;MRSIYQPSVRHRTQSGFTLIELMITVAIIGILAALAYPAYTDSVRKGKRAEARAALMNLLQQQERYLTQMNTYVVFAAGAADTAFKTYSSSDGTSAQSSHLLGARKCQKIGSDTPSEKDCIEVFAVPQAGVFSDPQVTSMAIDTQGRRTCTGTQIDRCWK
;
A
#
# COMPACT_ATOMS: atom_id res chain seq x y z
N MET A 1 29.60 -35.55 67.58
CA MET A 1 29.59 -36.15 66.23
C MET A 1 28.55 -35.44 65.36
N ARG A 2 28.95 -34.49 64.50
CA ARG A 2 28.11 -33.98 63.42
C ARG A 2 28.93 -34.04 62.13
N SER A 3 28.64 -35.05 61.32
CA SER A 3 29.19 -35.20 59.97
C SER A 3 28.52 -34.16 59.07
N ILE A 4 29.30 -33.25 58.51
CA ILE A 4 28.84 -32.22 57.58
C ILE A 4 28.77 -32.89 56.20
N TYR A 5 27.56 -33.18 55.74
CA TYR A 5 27.31 -33.65 54.38
C TYR A 5 27.36 -32.42 53.44
N GLN A 6 28.43 -32.27 52.66
CA GLN A 6 28.50 -31.24 51.62
C GLN A 6 27.82 -31.78 50.34
N PRO A 7 26.78 -31.11 49.83
CA PRO A 7 26.16 -31.50 48.57
C PRO A 7 27.11 -31.15 47.40
N SER A 8 27.44 -32.15 46.58
CA SER A 8 28.20 -31.97 45.36
C SER A 8 27.36 -31.24 44.31
N VAL A 9 27.65 -29.96 44.04
CA VAL A 9 27.03 -29.20 42.96
C VAL A 9 27.57 -29.75 41.62
N ARG A 10 26.73 -30.46 40.86
CA ARG A 10 27.09 -30.88 39.50
C ARG A 10 27.18 -29.64 38.60
N HIS A 11 28.37 -29.31 38.13
CA HIS A 11 28.54 -28.35 37.04
C HIS A 11 27.83 -28.90 35.79
N ARG A 12 26.75 -28.24 35.35
CA ARG A 12 26.21 -28.45 34.01
C ARG A 12 27.28 -27.96 33.04
N THR A 13 27.75 -28.85 32.18
CA THR A 13 28.59 -28.48 31.05
C THR A 13 27.77 -27.58 30.13
N GLN A 14 28.20 -26.32 29.95
CA GLN A 14 27.62 -25.47 28.91
C GLN A 14 28.12 -25.96 27.56
N SER A 15 27.24 -26.61 26.78
CA SER A 15 27.47 -26.83 25.37
C SER A 15 27.29 -25.51 24.62
N GLY A 16 28.38 -24.97 24.08
CA GLY A 16 28.35 -23.82 23.19
C GLY A 16 28.21 -24.25 21.72
N PHE A 17 27.63 -23.39 20.89
CA PHE A 17 27.62 -23.54 19.44
C PHE A 17 29.05 -23.46 18.89
N THR A 18 29.35 -24.26 17.88
CA THR A 18 30.65 -24.18 17.19
C THR A 18 30.65 -23.02 16.19
N LEU A 19 31.81 -22.44 15.92
CA LEU A 19 31.95 -21.35 14.95
C LEU A 19 31.53 -21.79 13.53
N ILE A 20 31.79 -23.06 13.19
CA ILE A 20 31.39 -23.63 11.90
C ILE A 20 29.88 -23.81 11.76
N GLU A 21 29.19 -24.22 12.84
CA GLU A 21 27.73 -24.34 12.86
C GLU A 21 27.06 -22.98 12.68
N LEU A 22 27.65 -21.93 13.26
CA LEU A 22 27.20 -20.55 13.04
C LEU A 22 27.45 -20.08 11.60
N MET A 23 28.58 -20.44 11.00
CA MET A 23 28.86 -20.07 9.59
C MET A 23 27.85 -20.71 8.62
N ILE A 24 27.55 -22.00 8.80
CA ILE A 24 26.60 -22.71 7.95
C ILE A 24 25.19 -22.14 8.11
N THR A 25 24.75 -21.87 9.35
CA THR A 25 23.42 -21.30 9.60
C THR A 25 23.26 -19.92 8.96
N VAL A 26 24.25 -19.03 9.09
CA VAL A 26 24.23 -17.71 8.44
C VAL A 26 24.22 -17.84 6.91
N ALA A 27 24.97 -18.79 6.34
CA ALA A 27 24.96 -19.04 4.90
C ALA A 27 23.57 -19.47 4.38
N ILE A 28 22.90 -20.38 5.09
CA ILE A 28 21.54 -20.83 4.74
C ILE A 28 20.54 -19.67 4.85
N ILE A 29 20.58 -18.90 5.94
CA ILE A 29 19.70 -17.73 6.14
C ILE A 29 19.93 -16.70 5.03
N GLY A 30 21.18 -16.47 4.61
CA GLY A 30 21.51 -15.56 3.51
C GLY A 30 20.85 -15.95 2.19
N ILE A 31 20.88 -17.24 1.84
CA ILE A 31 20.24 -17.76 0.62
C ILE A 31 18.70 -17.60 0.71
N LEU A 32 18.11 -17.98 1.84
CA LEU A 32 16.66 -17.85 2.03
C LEU A 32 16.21 -16.39 1.97
N ALA A 33 16.95 -15.47 2.60
CA ALA A 33 16.65 -14.05 2.61
C ALA A 33 16.70 -13.45 1.19
N ALA A 34 17.66 -13.87 0.35
CA ALA A 34 17.79 -13.37 -1.02
C ALA A 34 16.56 -13.67 -1.89
N LEU A 35 15.90 -14.81 -1.67
CA LEU A 35 14.68 -15.19 -2.39
C LEU A 35 13.42 -14.63 -1.72
N ALA A 36 13.35 -14.71 -0.39
CA ALA A 36 12.16 -14.34 0.37
C ALA A 36 11.91 -12.83 0.39
N TYR A 37 12.97 -12.02 0.47
CA TYR A 37 12.85 -10.57 0.59
C TYR A 37 12.13 -9.92 -0.61
N PRO A 38 12.56 -10.10 -1.88
CA PRO A 38 11.86 -9.48 -3.01
C PRO A 38 10.42 -9.96 -3.13
N ALA A 39 10.17 -11.26 -2.95
CA ALA A 39 8.84 -11.85 -3.01
C ALA A 39 7.89 -11.27 -1.93
N TYR A 40 8.39 -11.06 -0.72
CA TYR A 40 7.64 -10.42 0.36
C TYR A 40 7.32 -8.96 0.00
N THR A 41 8.29 -8.17 -0.46
CA THR A 41 8.06 -6.77 -0.84
C THR A 41 7.00 -6.62 -1.94
N ASP A 42 7.01 -7.51 -2.94
CA ASP A 42 6.00 -7.53 -3.99
C ASP A 42 4.61 -7.91 -3.47
N SER A 43 4.53 -8.82 -2.51
CA SER A 43 3.27 -9.20 -1.85
C SER A 43 2.66 -8.02 -1.09
N VAL A 44 3.50 -7.27 -0.36
CA VAL A 44 3.07 -6.05 0.34
C VAL A 44 2.59 -4.99 -0.64
N ARG A 45 3.33 -4.74 -1.73
CA ARG A 45 2.92 -3.78 -2.79
C ARG A 45 1.58 -4.18 -3.41
N LYS A 46 1.38 -5.46 -3.73
CA LYS A 46 0.10 -5.96 -4.25
C LYS A 46 -1.05 -5.67 -3.28
N GLY A 47 -0.84 -5.90 -1.98
CA GLY A 47 -1.82 -5.54 -0.94
C GLY A 47 -2.14 -4.04 -0.93
N LYS A 48 -1.13 -3.17 -1.00
CA LYS A 48 -1.32 -1.71 -1.03
C LYS A 48 -2.01 -1.22 -2.31
N ARG A 49 -1.76 -1.85 -3.45
CA ARG A 49 -2.53 -1.59 -4.69
C ARG A 49 -4.00 -1.99 -4.53
N ALA A 50 -4.29 -3.14 -3.91
CA ALA A 50 -5.66 -3.56 -3.65
C ALA A 50 -6.40 -2.60 -2.69
N GLU A 51 -5.72 -2.13 -1.65
CA GLU A 51 -6.22 -1.10 -0.73
C GLU A 51 -6.58 0.19 -1.49
N ALA A 52 -5.67 0.67 -2.35
CA ALA A 52 -5.91 1.86 -3.18
C ALA A 52 -7.11 1.70 -4.12
N ARG A 53 -7.27 0.54 -4.78
CA ARG A 53 -8.44 0.26 -5.64
C ARG A 53 -9.73 0.30 -4.86
N ALA A 54 -9.77 -0.33 -3.68
CA ALA A 54 -10.96 -0.30 -2.83
C ALA A 54 -11.29 1.14 -2.40
N ALA A 55 -10.28 1.93 -2.05
CA ALA A 55 -10.45 3.33 -1.69
C ALA A 55 -10.96 4.18 -2.87
N LEU A 56 -10.47 3.95 -4.09
CA LEU A 56 -10.96 4.60 -5.30
C LEU A 56 -12.41 4.27 -5.61
N MET A 57 -12.81 2.99 -5.49
CA MET A 57 -14.20 2.59 -5.71
C MET A 57 -15.13 3.26 -4.70
N ASN A 58 -14.72 3.33 -3.44
CA ASN A 58 -15.47 4.04 -2.40
C ASN A 58 -15.55 5.55 -2.68
N LEU A 59 -14.48 6.16 -3.18
CA LEU A 59 -14.46 7.58 -3.53
C LEU A 59 -15.37 7.87 -4.73
N LEU A 60 -15.30 7.04 -5.78
CA LEU A 60 -16.17 7.15 -6.95
C LEU A 60 -17.65 7.04 -6.54
N GLN A 61 -17.99 6.05 -5.70
CA GLN A 61 -19.36 5.91 -5.19
C GLN A 61 -19.82 7.15 -4.40
N GLN A 62 -18.95 7.75 -3.59
CA GLN A 62 -19.28 8.98 -2.87
C GLN A 62 -19.49 10.16 -3.82
N GLN A 63 -18.70 10.26 -4.89
CA GLN A 63 -18.87 11.26 -5.93
C GLN A 63 -20.22 11.10 -6.66
N GLU A 64 -20.64 9.88 -6.97
CA GLU A 64 -21.97 9.63 -7.58
C GLU A 64 -23.13 10.03 -6.65
N ARG A 65 -23.00 9.74 -5.36
CA ARG A 65 -23.97 10.19 -4.35
C ARG A 65 -23.99 11.72 -4.24
N TYR A 66 -22.85 12.37 -4.37
CA TYR A 66 -22.74 13.82 -4.34
C TYR A 66 -23.36 14.45 -5.60
N LEU A 67 -23.11 13.88 -6.79
CA LEU A 67 -23.76 14.30 -8.04
C LEU A 67 -25.29 14.26 -7.91
N THR A 68 -25.85 13.20 -7.31
CA THR A 68 -27.30 13.07 -7.14
C THR A 68 -27.91 14.17 -6.25
N GLN A 69 -27.13 14.70 -5.30
CA GLN A 69 -27.60 15.71 -4.35
C GLN A 69 -27.33 17.15 -4.81
N MET A 70 -26.17 17.39 -5.44
CA MET A 70 -25.64 18.72 -5.74
C MET A 70 -25.56 19.00 -7.24
N ASN A 71 -25.90 18.03 -8.09
CA ASN A 71 -25.89 18.13 -9.56
C ASN A 71 -24.51 18.53 -10.16
N THR A 72 -23.44 18.17 -9.48
CA THR A 72 -22.05 18.30 -9.95
C THR A 72 -21.13 17.31 -9.22
N TYR A 73 -20.03 16.89 -9.83
CA TYR A 73 -18.92 16.27 -9.09
C TYR A 73 -18.01 17.34 -8.48
N VAL A 74 -17.10 16.91 -7.58
CA VAL A 74 -16.09 17.78 -6.99
C VAL A 74 -14.70 17.36 -7.44
N VAL A 75 -13.96 18.32 -7.99
CA VAL A 75 -12.56 18.17 -8.37
C VAL A 75 -11.67 18.62 -7.22
N PHE A 76 -10.64 17.84 -6.89
CA PHE A 76 -9.68 18.17 -5.86
C PHE A 76 -8.34 17.44 -6.05
N ALA A 77 -7.27 18.07 -5.58
CA ALA A 77 -5.92 17.49 -5.63
C ALA A 77 -5.78 16.29 -4.67
N ALA A 78 -4.83 15.40 -4.95
CA ALA A 78 -4.59 14.26 -4.08
C ALA A 78 -4.21 14.70 -2.66
N GLY A 79 -4.90 14.16 -1.65
CA GLY A 79 -4.66 14.49 -0.25
C GLY A 79 -5.14 15.88 0.19
N ALA A 80 -6.02 16.52 -0.59
CA ALA A 80 -6.67 17.76 -0.16
C ALA A 80 -7.37 17.59 1.19
N ALA A 81 -7.25 18.60 2.06
CA ALA A 81 -7.87 18.62 3.39
C ALA A 81 -9.29 19.21 3.37
N ASP A 82 -9.56 20.15 2.46
CA ASP A 82 -10.82 20.91 2.39
C ASP A 82 -11.85 20.23 1.47
N THR A 83 -12.12 18.94 1.69
CA THR A 83 -13.11 18.21 0.90
C THR A 83 -14.04 17.40 1.80
N ALA A 84 -15.27 17.21 1.35
CA ALA A 84 -16.24 16.36 2.05
C ALA A 84 -15.92 14.85 1.93
N PHE A 85 -14.82 14.49 1.26
CA PHE A 85 -14.47 13.12 0.92
C PHE A 85 -13.21 12.69 1.66
N LYS A 86 -13.12 11.38 1.90
CA LYS A 86 -11.88 10.76 2.36
C LYS A 86 -10.83 10.79 1.22
N THR A 87 -9.69 11.42 1.47
CA THR A 87 -8.62 11.64 0.46
C THR A 87 -7.40 10.73 0.63
N TYR A 88 -7.56 9.56 1.27
CA TYR A 88 -6.48 8.62 1.54
C TYR A 88 -6.96 7.16 1.64
N SER A 89 -6.07 6.19 1.40
CA SER A 89 -6.43 4.75 1.31
C SER A 89 -6.61 4.04 2.66
N SER A 90 -5.93 4.51 3.72
CA SER A 90 -5.84 3.79 5.00
C SER A 90 -7.19 3.54 5.67
N SER A 91 -7.39 2.36 6.24
CA SER A 91 -8.53 2.01 7.10
C SER A 91 -8.51 2.74 8.45
N ASP A 92 -7.34 3.20 8.89
CA ASP A 92 -7.11 3.63 10.28
C ASP A 92 -7.50 5.10 10.51
N GLY A 93 -8.17 5.73 9.54
CA GLY A 93 -8.71 7.08 9.67
C GLY A 93 -7.66 8.20 9.67
N THR A 94 -6.40 7.91 9.37
CA THR A 94 -5.32 8.91 9.30
C THR A 94 -4.66 8.93 7.92
N SER A 95 -4.40 10.13 7.41
CA SER A 95 -3.66 10.34 6.16
C SER A 95 -2.14 10.21 6.36
N ALA A 96 -1.63 10.51 7.56
CA ALA A 96 -0.19 10.60 7.84
C ALA A 96 0.61 9.33 7.48
N GLN A 97 0.00 8.16 7.55
CA GLN A 97 0.63 6.86 7.24
C GLN A 97 -0.09 6.11 6.12
N SER A 98 -0.93 6.81 5.34
CA SER A 98 -1.65 6.17 4.25
C SER A 98 -0.70 5.84 3.10
N SER A 99 -0.91 4.69 2.46
CA SER A 99 -0.06 4.29 1.34
C SER A 99 -0.31 5.14 0.09
N HIS A 100 -1.56 5.55 -0.11
CA HIS A 100 -1.96 6.36 -1.25
C HIS A 100 -2.85 7.52 -0.83
N LEU A 101 -2.60 8.67 -1.45
CA LEU A 101 -3.48 9.83 -1.42
C LEU A 101 -4.41 9.79 -2.62
N LEU A 102 -5.67 10.13 -2.40
CA LEU A 102 -6.73 10.11 -3.40
C LEU A 102 -7.07 11.53 -3.83
N GLY A 103 -7.31 11.71 -5.12
CA GLY A 103 -7.78 12.93 -5.74
C GLY A 103 -8.89 12.66 -6.73
N ALA A 104 -9.55 13.72 -7.19
CA ALA A 104 -10.57 13.66 -8.23
C ALA A 104 -10.30 14.76 -9.26
N ARG A 105 -10.35 14.44 -10.54
CA ARG A 105 -10.11 15.37 -11.65
C ARG A 105 -11.11 15.13 -12.78
N LYS A 106 -11.24 16.10 -13.67
CA LYS A 106 -12.02 15.93 -14.90
C LYS A 106 -11.51 14.72 -15.67
N CYS A 107 -12.43 14.01 -16.30
CA CYS A 107 -12.05 12.92 -17.17
C CYS A 107 -11.20 13.38 -18.34
N GLN A 108 -10.39 12.46 -18.83
CA GLN A 108 -9.54 12.71 -19.97
C GLN A 108 -10.39 13.01 -21.22
N LYS A 109 -9.91 13.94 -22.05
CA LYS A 109 -10.55 14.30 -23.32
C LYS A 109 -10.70 13.07 -24.21
N ILE A 110 -11.83 12.94 -24.88
CA ILE A 110 -12.03 11.99 -25.97
C ILE A 110 -12.15 12.82 -27.25
N GLY A 111 -11.10 12.83 -28.07
CA GLY A 111 -11.02 13.74 -29.21
C GLY A 111 -10.85 15.21 -28.78
N SER A 112 -11.61 16.12 -29.36
CA SER A 112 -11.60 17.56 -29.03
C SER A 112 -12.40 17.91 -27.77
N ASP A 113 -13.31 17.04 -27.35
CA ASP A 113 -14.29 17.36 -26.34
C ASP A 113 -13.76 16.96 -24.96
N THR A 114 -13.71 17.95 -24.06
CA THR A 114 -13.40 17.73 -22.65
C THR A 114 -14.74 17.59 -21.92
N PRO A 115 -15.06 16.41 -21.36
CA PRO A 115 -16.30 16.25 -20.61
C PRO A 115 -16.38 17.29 -19.48
N SER A 116 -17.57 17.82 -19.23
CA SER A 116 -17.79 18.71 -18.09
C SER A 116 -17.62 17.94 -16.77
N GLU A 117 -17.36 18.66 -15.68
CA GLU A 117 -17.35 18.11 -14.30
C GLU A 117 -18.71 17.55 -13.87
N LYS A 118 -19.77 17.73 -14.67
CA LYS A 118 -21.08 17.12 -14.45
C LYS A 118 -21.25 15.79 -15.17
N ASP A 119 -20.56 15.63 -16.29
CA ASP A 119 -20.72 14.47 -17.17
C ASP A 119 -19.78 13.33 -16.75
N CYS A 120 -18.62 13.69 -16.18
CA CYS A 120 -17.61 12.72 -15.84
C CYS A 120 -16.62 13.20 -14.79
N ILE A 121 -16.26 12.30 -13.87
CA ILE A 121 -15.15 12.48 -12.95
C ILE A 121 -14.20 11.27 -12.99
N GLU A 122 -12.90 11.53 -12.97
CA GLU A 122 -11.85 10.54 -12.81
C GLU A 122 -11.29 10.66 -11.39
N VAL A 123 -11.40 9.59 -10.61
CA VAL A 123 -10.78 9.49 -9.29
C VAL A 123 -9.44 8.79 -9.43
N PHE A 124 -8.41 9.31 -8.78
CA PHE A 124 -7.04 8.82 -8.92
C PHE A 124 -6.34 8.69 -7.57
N ALA A 125 -5.42 7.75 -7.49
CA ALA A 125 -4.60 7.47 -6.32
C ALA A 125 -3.12 7.62 -6.70
N VAL A 126 -2.37 8.34 -5.87
CA VAL A 126 -0.92 8.50 -5.97
C VAL A 126 -0.25 8.00 -4.69
N PRO A 127 0.90 7.32 -4.77
CA PRO A 127 1.67 6.92 -3.59
C PRO A 127 2.02 8.14 -2.73
N GLN A 128 1.88 7.99 -1.42
CA GLN A 128 2.25 9.05 -0.49
C GLN A 128 3.78 9.10 -0.33
N ALA A 129 4.36 10.23 -0.73
CA ALA A 129 5.81 10.46 -0.65
C ALA A 129 6.32 10.24 0.79
N GLY A 130 7.43 9.50 0.91
CA GLY A 130 8.05 9.17 2.20
C GLY A 130 7.38 8.04 2.99
N VAL A 131 6.20 7.56 2.58
CA VAL A 131 5.49 6.44 3.26
C VAL A 131 5.50 5.19 2.41
N PHE A 132 5.14 5.31 1.13
CA PHE A 132 5.04 4.17 0.22
C PHE A 132 5.60 4.53 -1.15
N SER A 133 6.34 3.59 -1.73
CA SER A 133 6.88 3.71 -3.09
C SER A 133 6.71 2.39 -3.83
N ASP A 134 6.22 2.50 -5.05
CA ASP A 134 6.04 1.39 -5.96
C ASP A 134 6.69 1.74 -7.31
N PRO A 135 7.86 1.16 -7.62
CA PRO A 135 8.57 1.47 -8.86
C PRO A 135 7.84 0.96 -10.12
N GLN A 136 6.85 0.07 -9.96
CA GLN A 136 6.10 -0.50 -11.06
C GLN A 136 4.82 0.26 -11.37
N VAL A 137 4.21 0.88 -10.36
CA VAL A 137 2.91 1.57 -10.47
C VAL A 137 2.99 2.90 -9.70
N THR A 138 3.02 4.01 -10.44
CA THR A 138 3.18 5.35 -9.87
C THR A 138 1.86 6.09 -9.66
N SER A 139 0.79 5.69 -10.37
CA SER A 139 -0.56 6.14 -10.08
C SER A 139 -1.57 5.20 -10.71
N MET A 140 -2.79 5.23 -10.17
CA MET A 140 -3.93 4.49 -10.71
C MET A 140 -5.18 5.35 -10.64
N ALA A 141 -6.04 5.25 -11.64
CA ALA A 141 -7.27 6.01 -11.69
C ALA A 141 -8.40 5.24 -12.37
N ILE A 142 -9.62 5.59 -12.01
CA ILE A 142 -10.84 5.08 -12.61
C ILE A 142 -11.82 6.23 -12.80
N ASP A 143 -12.53 6.23 -13.92
CA ASP A 143 -13.61 7.18 -14.17
C ASP A 143 -15.00 6.56 -14.11
N THR A 144 -16.01 7.42 -14.22
CA THR A 144 -17.43 7.03 -14.19
C THR A 144 -17.86 6.18 -15.39
N GLN A 145 -17.08 6.14 -16.48
CA GLN A 145 -17.30 5.20 -17.59
C GLN A 145 -16.59 3.86 -17.40
N GLY A 146 -15.94 3.65 -16.25
CA GLY A 146 -15.23 2.42 -15.94
C GLY A 146 -13.89 2.27 -16.66
N ARG A 147 -13.39 3.33 -17.32
CA ARG A 147 -12.04 3.34 -17.87
C ARG A 147 -11.07 3.38 -16.72
N ARG A 148 -10.10 2.49 -16.77
CA ARG A 148 -9.06 2.33 -15.75
C ARG A 148 -7.74 2.79 -16.36
N THR A 149 -7.11 3.79 -15.76
CA THR A 149 -5.80 4.29 -16.20
C THR A 149 -4.77 4.03 -15.12
N CYS A 150 -3.52 3.85 -15.53
CA CYS A 150 -2.39 3.69 -14.64
C CYS A 150 -1.13 4.26 -15.26
N THR A 151 -0.22 4.68 -14.39
CA THR A 151 1.13 5.11 -14.79
C THR A 151 2.18 4.24 -14.11
N GLY A 152 3.34 4.07 -14.74
CA GLY A 152 4.45 3.29 -14.22
C GLY A 152 5.07 2.39 -15.28
N THR A 153 5.99 1.52 -14.85
CA THR A 153 6.71 0.60 -15.74
C THR A 153 5.95 -0.69 -16.04
N GLN A 154 5.00 -1.10 -15.18
CA GLN A 154 4.14 -2.27 -15.41
C GLN A 154 2.66 -1.95 -15.19
N ILE A 155 2.07 -1.28 -16.18
CA ILE A 155 0.66 -0.86 -16.16
C ILE A 155 -0.33 -2.03 -16.01
N ASP A 156 0.01 -3.22 -16.51
CA ASP A 156 -0.85 -4.41 -16.47
C ASP A 156 -1.07 -4.96 -15.05
N ARG A 157 -0.18 -4.63 -14.09
CA ARG A 157 -0.29 -5.09 -12.70
C ARG A 157 -1.17 -4.18 -11.84
N CYS A 158 -1.53 -3.03 -12.37
CA CYS A 158 -2.14 -1.97 -11.61
C CYS A 158 -3.59 -2.28 -11.21
N TRP A 159 -4.33 -3.01 -12.04
CA TRP A 159 -5.73 -3.42 -11.81
C TRP A 159 -5.93 -4.95 -11.71
N LYS A 160 -4.86 -5.72 -11.50
CA LYS A 160 -4.88 -7.18 -11.29
C LYS A 160 -4.85 -7.60 -9.83
#